data_AF-A0A8C0EWB4-F1
#
_entry.id   AF-A0A8C0EWB4-F1
#
_cell.length_a   1.000
_cell.length_b   1.000
_cell.length_c   1.000
_cell.angle_alpha   90.00
_cell.angle_beta   90.00
_cell.angle_gamma   90.00
#
_symmetry.space_group_name_H-M   'P 1'
#
loop_
_entity.id
_entity.type
_entity.pdbx_description
1 polymer ?
#
loop_
_entity_poly.entity_id
_entity_poly.type
_entity_poly.pdbx_seq_one_letter_code
_entity_poly.pdbx_strand_id
1 'polypeptide(L)'
;MQSDHPFYSTISKDRRYADLTEDQLPTCESLKDTIARALPFWNEEIVPQIKEGKRVLIAAHGNSLRGIVKHLEGMSEEAIMELNLPTGIPIVYELDKNLKPVKPMQFLGDEETVRKAMEAVAAQGKVKK
;
A
#
# COMPACT_ATOMS: atom_id res chain seq x y z
N MET A 1 18.14 4.21 -8.10
CA MET A 1 18.20 5.43 -8.91
C MET A 1 19.60 5.97 -8.74
N GLN A 2 20.38 5.95 -9.82
CA GLN A 2 21.75 6.42 -9.82
C GLN A 2 21.80 7.95 -9.79
N SER A 3 22.92 8.53 -9.38
CA SER A 3 23.07 9.99 -9.19
C SER A 3 22.98 10.81 -10.48
N ASP A 4 23.13 10.16 -11.64
CA ASP A 4 23.01 10.73 -12.98
C ASP A 4 21.55 10.75 -13.51
N HIS A 5 20.61 10.12 -12.80
CA HIS A 5 19.22 10.08 -13.23
C HIS A 5 18.56 11.48 -13.14
N PRO A 6 17.75 11.90 -14.14
CA PRO A 6 17.17 13.26 -14.17
C PRO A 6 16.38 13.67 -12.92
N PHE A 7 15.81 12.69 -12.22
CA PHE A 7 15.01 12.92 -11.01
C PHE A 7 15.76 12.66 -9.69
N TYR A 8 17.04 12.25 -9.73
CA TYR A 8 17.79 11.88 -8.53
C TYR A 8 17.83 13.01 -7.51
N SER A 9 18.25 14.21 -7.92
CA SER A 9 18.38 15.34 -6.99
C SER A 9 17.03 15.78 -6.43
N THR A 10 15.94 15.63 -7.20
CA THR A 10 14.60 16.04 -6.77
C THR A 10 13.99 15.06 -5.76
N ILE A 11 14.39 13.79 -5.78
CA ILE A 11 13.88 12.75 -4.88
C ILE A 11 14.85 12.53 -3.72
N SER A 12 16.08 12.08 -4.01
CA SER A 12 17.03 11.60 -3.00
C SER A 12 17.64 12.72 -2.14
N LYS A 13 17.54 13.99 -2.58
CA LYS A 13 18.00 15.15 -1.80
C LYS A 13 16.86 16.03 -1.29
N ASP A 14 15.61 15.58 -1.39
CA ASP A 14 14.47 16.34 -0.84
C ASP A 14 14.53 16.36 0.69
N ARG A 15 14.36 17.55 1.27
CA ARG A 15 14.41 17.77 2.73
C ARG A 15 13.48 16.87 3.54
N ARG A 16 12.40 16.34 2.95
CA ARG A 16 11.47 15.44 3.64
C ARG A 16 12.09 14.11 4.03
N TYR A 17 13.24 13.75 3.44
CA TYR A 17 13.97 12.53 3.71
C TYR A 17 15.30 12.80 4.46
N ALA A 18 15.53 14.02 4.93
CA ALA A 18 16.80 14.43 5.52
C ALA A 18 17.15 13.68 6.82
N ASP A 19 16.14 13.17 7.53
CA ASP A 19 16.31 12.42 8.77
C ASP A 19 16.51 10.91 8.53
N LEU A 20 16.43 10.44 7.28
CA LEU A 20 16.67 9.04 6.93
C LEU A 20 18.14 8.81 6.60
N THR A 21 18.66 7.67 7.03
CA THR A 21 20.00 7.21 6.62
C THR A 21 20.01 6.72 5.17
N GLU A 22 21.20 6.58 4.59
CA GLU A 22 21.34 6.08 3.20
C GLU A 22 20.75 4.68 3.00
N ASP A 23 20.79 3.82 4.02
CA ASP A 23 20.19 2.48 4.00
C ASP A 23 18.65 2.49 4.20
N GLN A 24 18.10 3.55 4.79
CA GLN A 24 16.66 3.72 4.99
C GLN A 24 15.96 4.36 3.78
N LEU A 25 16.69 5.11 2.95
CA LEU A 25 16.17 5.72 1.73
C LEU A 25 16.53 4.85 0.51
N PRO A 26 15.64 3.93 0.08
CA PRO A 26 15.96 3.00 -0.99
C PRO A 26 16.14 3.73 -2.33
N THR A 27 17.10 3.28 -3.12
CA THR A 27 17.28 3.82 -4.48
C THR A 27 16.38 3.10 -5.50
N CYS A 28 15.91 1.90 -5.18
CA CYS A 28 14.85 1.15 -5.85
C CYS A 28 14.21 0.18 -4.85
N GLU A 29 12.99 -0.27 -5.13
CA GLU A 29 12.28 -1.23 -4.29
C GLU A 29 11.60 -2.28 -5.17
N SER A 30 11.71 -3.54 -4.76
CA SER A 30 10.72 -4.56 -5.13
C SER A 30 9.44 -4.39 -4.29
N LEU A 31 8.38 -5.14 -4.62
CA LEU A 31 7.21 -5.21 -3.76
C LEU A 31 7.60 -5.72 -2.36
N LYS A 32 8.49 -6.72 -2.28
CA LYS A 32 8.96 -7.26 -1.00
C LYS A 32 9.61 -6.19 -0.13
N ASP A 33 10.48 -5.35 -0.70
CA ASP A 33 11.17 -4.28 0.03
C ASP A 33 10.17 -3.23 0.54
N THR A 34 9.22 -2.84 -0.33
CA THR A 34 8.11 -1.93 0.00
C THR A 34 7.32 -2.44 1.21
N ILE A 35 6.99 -3.73 1.23
CA ILE A 35 6.26 -4.37 2.34
C ILE A 35 7.12 -4.40 3.60
N ALA A 36 8.41 -4.75 3.47
CA ALA A 36 9.33 -4.85 4.59
C ALA A 36 9.47 -3.52 5.35
N ARG A 37 9.46 -2.37 4.66
CA ARG A 37 9.48 -1.05 5.30
C ARG A 37 8.11 -0.52 5.72
N ALA A 38 7.01 -1.02 5.13
CA ALA A 38 5.65 -0.57 5.47
C ALA A 38 5.09 -1.26 6.73
N LEU A 39 5.42 -2.53 6.94
CA LEU A 39 4.89 -3.31 8.07
C LEU A 39 5.36 -2.84 9.46
N PRO A 40 6.60 -2.36 9.66
CA PRO A 40 7.01 -1.76 10.93
C PRO A 40 6.08 -0.61 11.34
N PHE A 41 5.81 0.33 10.42
CA PHE A 41 4.89 1.44 10.69
C PHE A 41 3.46 0.97 10.97
N TRP A 42 2.98 -0.07 10.27
CA TRP A 42 1.70 -0.69 10.61
C TRP A 42 1.68 -1.23 12.04
N ASN A 43 2.69 -2.00 12.45
CA ASN A 43 2.74 -2.66 13.76
C ASN A 43 3.00 -1.69 14.93
N GLU A 44 3.84 -0.70 14.72
CA GLU A 44 4.35 0.19 15.78
C GLU A 44 3.47 1.43 15.95
N GLU A 45 2.90 1.95 14.86
CA GLU A 45 2.14 3.20 14.89
C GLU A 45 0.63 2.97 14.70
N ILE A 46 0.22 2.15 13.73
CA ILE A 46 -1.20 2.00 13.39
C ILE A 46 -1.92 1.04 14.34
N VAL A 47 -1.33 -0.13 14.59
CA VAL A 47 -1.92 -1.19 15.43
C VAL A 47 -2.27 -0.73 16.84
N PRO A 48 -1.43 0.04 17.56
CA PRO A 48 -1.79 0.56 18.88
C PRO A 48 -3.04 1.44 18.84
N GLN A 49 -3.18 2.29 17.82
CA GLN A 49 -4.35 3.17 17.67
C GLN A 49 -5.63 2.35 17.46
N ILE A 50 -5.58 1.28 16.66
CA ILE A 50 -6.71 0.37 16.46
C ILE A 50 -7.08 -0.33 17.78
N LYS A 51 -6.08 -0.79 18.54
CA LYS A 51 -6.28 -1.47 19.84
C LYS A 51 -6.84 -0.54 20.92
N GLU A 52 -6.57 0.76 20.82
CA GLU A 52 -7.20 1.81 21.64
C GLU A 52 -8.67 2.10 21.24
N GLY A 53 -9.19 1.41 20.22
CA GLY A 53 -10.57 1.57 19.74
C GLY A 53 -10.78 2.74 18.79
N LYS A 54 -9.69 3.34 18.26
CA LYS A 54 -9.80 4.44 17.30
C LYS A 54 -10.20 3.92 15.92
N ARG A 55 -11.00 4.72 15.20
CA ARG A 55 -11.31 4.47 13.79
C ARG A 55 -10.22 5.10 12.93
N VAL A 56 -9.41 4.27 12.29
CA VAL A 56 -8.24 4.70 11.51
C VAL A 56 -8.58 4.80 10.03
N LEU A 57 -8.18 5.90 9.39
CA LEU A 57 -8.19 6.07 7.93
C LEU A 57 -6.75 6.03 7.43
N ILE A 58 -6.47 5.16 6.44
CA ILE A 58 -5.15 5.05 5.81
C ILE A 58 -5.28 5.54 4.36
N ALA A 59 -4.71 6.70 4.07
CA ALA A 59 -4.59 7.23 2.71
C ALA A 59 -3.15 7.05 2.22
N ALA A 60 -2.95 6.13 1.27
CA ALA A 60 -1.62 5.74 0.80
C ALA A 60 -1.64 5.35 -0.69
N HIS A 61 -0.64 4.58 -1.13
CA HIS A 61 -0.46 4.17 -2.52
C HIS A 61 -0.65 2.65 -2.69
N GLY A 62 -0.86 2.19 -3.93
CA GLY A 62 -1.19 0.80 -4.23
C GLY A 62 -0.23 -0.23 -3.62
N ASN A 63 1.08 -0.12 -3.86
CA ASN A 63 2.05 -1.12 -3.38
C ASN A 63 2.24 -1.13 -1.86
N SER A 64 2.14 0.03 -1.18
CA SER A 64 2.19 0.06 0.27
C SER A 64 0.91 -0.49 0.90
N LEU A 65 -0.27 -0.20 0.33
CA LEU A 65 -1.54 -0.79 0.76
C LEU A 65 -1.59 -2.30 0.54
N ARG A 66 -1.06 -2.79 -0.59
CA ARG A 66 -0.90 -4.22 -0.86
C ARG A 66 -0.14 -4.94 0.26
N GLY A 67 0.89 -4.31 0.83
CA GLY A 67 1.61 -4.88 1.97
C GLY A 67 0.74 -5.11 3.20
N ILE A 68 -0.09 -4.12 3.53
CA ILE A 68 -1.02 -4.20 4.65
C ILE A 68 -2.10 -5.26 4.37
N VAL A 69 -2.68 -5.26 3.17
CA VAL A 69 -3.69 -6.25 2.76
C VAL A 69 -3.12 -7.68 2.81
N LYS A 70 -1.92 -7.90 2.25
CA LYS A 70 -1.23 -9.19 2.30
C LYS A 70 -1.06 -9.68 3.74
N HIS A 71 -0.67 -8.79 4.65
CA HIS A 71 -0.47 -9.11 6.05
C HIS A 71 -1.80 -9.46 6.76
N LEU A 72 -2.85 -8.67 6.52
CA LEU A 72 -4.17 -8.89 7.13
C LEU A 72 -4.83 -10.18 6.64
N GLU A 73 -4.74 -10.48 5.34
CA GLU A 73 -5.41 -11.62 4.72
C GLU A 73 -4.55 -12.88 4.63
N GLY A 74 -3.27 -12.80 5.03
CA GLY A 74 -2.34 -13.93 4.95
C GLY A 74 -2.12 -14.41 3.51
N MET A 75 -2.10 -13.48 2.54
CA MET A 75 -2.00 -13.82 1.12
C MET A 75 -0.63 -14.39 0.75
N SER A 76 -0.61 -15.30 -0.23
CA SER A 76 0.63 -15.76 -0.85
C SER A 76 1.27 -14.67 -1.71
N GLU A 77 2.53 -14.88 -2.10
CA GLU A 77 3.23 -13.95 -3.01
C GLU A 77 2.54 -13.88 -4.38
N GLU A 78 2.00 -15.00 -4.87
CA GLU A 78 1.28 -15.08 -6.13
C GLU A 78 -0.04 -14.30 -6.05
N ALA A 79 -0.79 -14.50 -4.97
CA ALA A 79 -2.06 -13.83 -4.78
C ALA A 79 -1.92 -12.30 -4.66
N ILE A 80 -0.85 -11.81 -4.02
CA ILE A 80 -0.65 -10.36 -3.88
C ILE A 80 -0.24 -9.69 -5.20
N MET A 81 0.43 -10.42 -6.10
CA MET A 81 0.79 -9.89 -7.43
C MET A 81 -0.45 -9.66 -8.30
N GLU A 82 -1.47 -10.49 -8.16
CA GLU A 82 -2.73 -10.37 -8.91
C GLU A 82 -3.70 -9.32 -8.33
N LEU A 83 -3.48 -8.91 -7.07
CA LEU A 83 -4.37 -7.95 -6.40
C LEU A 83 -4.20 -6.54 -6.97
N ASN A 84 -5.18 -6.04 -7.73
CA ASN A 84 -5.19 -4.65 -8.21
C ASN A 84 -6.19 -3.82 -7.39
N LEU A 85 -5.66 -2.97 -6.50
CA LEU A 85 -6.49 -2.07 -5.70
C LEU A 85 -6.97 -0.88 -6.54
N PRO A 86 -8.27 -0.59 -6.59
CA PRO A 86 -8.81 0.56 -7.32
C PRO A 86 -8.31 1.87 -6.71
N THR A 87 -8.06 2.87 -7.56
CA THR A 87 -7.65 4.21 -7.10
C THR A 87 -8.88 5.00 -6.67
N GLY A 88 -8.82 5.62 -5.48
CA GLY A 88 -9.86 6.54 -4.99
C GLY A 88 -11.14 5.89 -4.47
N ILE A 89 -11.19 4.56 -4.40
CA ILE A 89 -12.31 3.81 -3.81
C ILE A 89 -11.95 3.43 -2.37
N PRO A 90 -12.73 3.81 -1.35
CA PRO A 90 -12.48 3.41 0.02
C PRO A 90 -12.59 1.89 0.19
N ILE A 91 -11.67 1.32 0.98
CA ILE A 91 -11.65 -0.10 1.36
C ILE A 91 -11.91 -0.17 2.86
N VAL A 92 -12.91 -0.95 3.26
CA VAL A 92 -13.29 -1.14 4.66
C VAL A 92 -12.89 -2.54 5.13
N TYR A 93 -12.16 -2.56 6.24
CA TYR A 93 -11.88 -3.76 7.02
C TYR A 93 -12.61 -3.69 8.35
N GLU A 94 -13.22 -4.80 8.75
CA GLU A 94 -13.61 -5.06 10.13
C GLU A 94 -12.66 -6.10 10.70
N LEU A 95 -12.02 -5.77 11.83
CA LEU A 95 -10.98 -6.57 12.42
C LEU A 95 -11.41 -7.08 13.80
N ASP A 96 -11.03 -8.31 14.13
CA ASP A 96 -11.18 -8.85 15.48
C ASP A 96 -10.12 -8.28 16.44
N LYS A 97 -10.17 -8.70 17.71
CA LYS A 97 -9.21 -8.29 18.75
C LYS A 97 -7.74 -8.68 18.45
N ASN A 98 -7.53 -9.65 17.56
CA ASN A 98 -6.23 -10.11 17.10
C ASN A 98 -5.85 -9.47 15.75
N LEU A 99 -6.60 -8.46 15.30
CA LEU A 99 -6.43 -7.75 14.03
C LEU A 99 -6.62 -8.63 12.79
N LYS A 100 -7.38 -9.72 12.91
CA LYS A 100 -7.77 -10.55 11.77
C LYS A 100 -9.06 -10.03 11.16
N PRO A 101 -9.16 -9.94 9.83
CA PRO A 101 -10.43 -9.62 9.15
C PRO A 101 -11.54 -10.60 9.56
N VAL A 102 -12.68 -10.07 10.00
CA VAL A 102 -13.87 -10.89 10.33
C VAL A 102 -14.75 -11.16 9.11
N LYS A 103 -14.56 -10.39 8.04
CA LYS A 103 -15.24 -10.52 6.75
C LYS A 103 -14.28 -10.09 5.63
N PRO A 104 -14.56 -10.45 4.37
CA PRO A 104 -13.77 -9.99 3.23
C PRO A 104 -13.72 -8.46 3.17
N MET A 105 -12.62 -7.91 2.62
CA MET A 105 -12.51 -6.48 2.39
C MET A 105 -13.69 -5.97 1.55
N GLN A 106 -14.22 -4.79 1.89
CA GLN A 106 -15.38 -4.22 1.20
C GLN A 106 -15.01 -2.91 0.53
N PHE A 107 -15.29 -2.79 -0.76
CA PHE A 107 -15.18 -1.53 -1.50
C PHE A 107 -16.43 -0.69 -1.26
N LEU A 108 -16.26 0.58 -0.89
CA LEU A 108 -17.37 1.52 -0.79
C LEU A 108 -17.58 2.25 -2.12
N GLY A 109 -18.68 1.93 -2.78
CA GLY A 109 -19.09 2.51 -4.05
C GLY A 109 -20.14 1.64 -4.70
N ASP A 110 -20.78 2.13 -5.77
CA ASP A 110 -21.59 1.27 -6.62
C ASP A 110 -20.70 0.29 -7.40
N GLU A 111 -21.22 -0.89 -7.69
CA GLU A 111 -20.48 -1.97 -8.35
C GLU A 111 -19.86 -1.55 -9.69
N GLU A 112 -20.56 -0.70 -10.44
CA GLU A 112 -20.10 -0.25 -11.76
C GLU A 112 -18.86 0.65 -11.62
N THR A 113 -18.89 1.60 -10.69
CA THR A 113 -17.75 2.48 -10.38
C THR A 113 -16.55 1.69 -9.89
N VAL A 114 -16.75 0.74 -8.98
CA VAL A 114 -15.66 -0.10 -8.45
C VAL A 114 -15.05 -0.95 -9.58
N ARG A 115 -15.89 -1.61 -10.38
CA ARG A 115 -15.44 -2.45 -11.51
C ARG A 115 -14.62 -1.63 -12.51
N LYS A 116 -15.13 -0.46 -12.93
CA LYS A 116 -14.43 0.44 -13.86
C LYS A 116 -13.08 0.89 -13.31
N ALA A 117 -13.00 1.22 -12.02
CA ALA A 117 -11.75 1.63 -11.38
C ALA A 117 -10.73 0.49 -11.32
N MET A 118 -11.17 -0.74 -11.02
CA MET A 118 -10.29 -1.92 -11.03
C MET A 118 -9.76 -2.23 -12.45
N GLU A 119 -10.63 -2.19 -13.46
CA GLU A 119 -10.26 -2.38 -14.86
C GLU A 119 -9.27 -1.32 -15.35
N ALA A 120 -9.47 -0.06 -14.94
CA ALA A 120 -8.57 1.04 -15.28
C ALA A 120 -7.16 0.80 -14.73
N VAL A 121 -7.03 0.34 -13.48
CA VAL A 121 -5.73 0.00 -12.87
C VAL A 121 -5.08 -1.17 -13.60
N ALA A 122 -5.84 -2.25 -13.88
CA ALA A 122 -5.33 -3.41 -14.62
C ALA A 122 -4.90 -3.07 -16.06
N ALA A 123 -5.47 -2.02 -16.66
CA ALA A 123 -5.13 -1.57 -18.00
C ALA A 123 -3.89 -0.68 -18.07
N GLN A 124 -3.35 -0.17 -16.96
CA GLN A 124 -2.21 0.77 -16.95
C GLN A 124 -0.94 0.19 -17.60
N GLY A 125 -0.77 -1.13 -17.57
CA GLY A 125 0.34 -1.82 -18.22
C GLY A 125 0.10 -2.21 -19.69
N LYS A 126 -1.10 -1.96 -20.23
CA LYS A 126 -1.42 -2.30 -21.62
C LYS A 126 -0.98 -1.19 -22.56
N VAL A 127 -0.30 -1.56 -23.65
CA VAL A 127 0.04 -0.63 -24.72
C VAL A 127 -1.25 -0.05 -25.30
N LYS A 128 -1.37 1.28 -25.31
CA LYS A 128 -2.43 1.95 -26.07
C LYS A 128 -2.18 1.65 -27.55
N LYS A 129 -3.05 0.85 -28.16
CA LYS A 129 -3.08 0.68 -29.62
C LYS A 129 -3.54 1.96 -30.30
#